data_AF-A0A6S5THG0-F1
#
_entry.id   AF-A0A6S5THG0-F1
#
_cell.length_a   1.000
_cell.length_b   1.000
_cell.length_c   1.000
_cell.angle_alpha   90.00
_cell.angle_beta   90.00
_cell.angle_gamma   90.00
#
_symmetry.space_group_name_H-M   'P 1'
#
loop_
_entity.id
_entity.type
_entity.pdbx_description
1 polymer ?
#
loop_
_entity_poly.entity_id
_entity_poly.type
_entity_poly.pdbx_seq_one_letter_code
_entity_poly.pdbx_strand_id
1 'polypeptide(L)'
;MFEVDGLTVWLPKFELARKMFFHAAFIVRAAFAPNGLDMAFTIYREGDVVHIHTPPKTGAPSQLLKIKGYRDHFSWLLLNQDVRRSFESIWQSLNQRQERVLQESAYARWQFDFQAPTSLAGTTMDVRGPFDPESNELLVWEIEKLQGLRFSHRGDIFFHHPALKLPVRGENTGCVSVPSGAKELEVDADEEPTAAKEQRLIHLPVEGVTFDAQLRTKIAYNGERANGHGKKVDDEQCPSRESQLFGVADPVSEGSIASGEFQQLGEGEGDGDEHERLADRFSLLREILEQITQESGVALVALEVRPLPPVPRCSYHMIDHEKSRCYLLARFKLQNGDQRYLLEIDTSDNRKTMSTRIMGFKAGVEAGKCIDRILRETVKGSLRWPGTMAKYCEPLHSVHHPKESSSGANHARVFDWKQRIRAALG
;
A
#
# COMPACT_ATOMS: atom_id res chain seq x y z
N MET A 1 -1.13 -0.34 30.94
CA MET A 1 -2.29 0.37 31.48
C MET A 1 -1.97 1.86 31.39
N PHE A 2 -2.90 2.64 30.88
CA PHE A 2 -2.87 4.10 30.90
C PHE A 2 -4.31 4.61 30.92
N GLU A 3 -4.50 5.87 31.31
CA GLU A 3 -5.83 6.51 31.37
C GLU A 3 -5.96 7.57 30.27
N VAL A 4 -7.13 7.63 29.62
CA VAL A 4 -7.49 8.68 28.64
C VAL A 4 -8.93 9.08 28.88
N ASP A 5 -9.19 10.36 29.13
CA ASP A 5 -10.55 10.90 29.32
C ASP A 5 -11.41 10.11 30.34
N GLY A 6 -10.76 9.58 31.39
CA GLY A 6 -11.40 8.77 32.43
C GLY A 6 -11.60 7.29 32.09
N LEU A 7 -11.24 6.85 30.88
CA LEU A 7 -11.19 5.44 30.45
C LEU A 7 -9.85 4.82 30.83
N THR A 8 -9.88 3.70 31.55
CA THR A 8 -8.69 2.91 31.83
C THR A 8 -8.43 1.92 30.70
N VAL A 9 -7.28 2.02 30.04
CA VAL A 9 -6.95 1.20 28.87
C VAL A 9 -5.84 0.20 29.22
N TRP A 10 -6.16 -1.08 29.11
CA TRP A 10 -5.23 -2.20 29.21
C TRP A 10 -4.72 -2.57 27.83
N LEU A 11 -3.56 -2.01 27.46
CA LEU A 11 -2.88 -2.34 26.20
C LEU A 11 -1.75 -3.38 26.43
N PRO A 12 -1.86 -4.60 25.87
CA PRO A 12 -0.77 -5.55 25.87
C PRO A 12 0.45 -4.99 25.13
N LYS A 13 1.63 -5.06 25.76
CA LYS A 13 2.88 -4.61 25.13
C LYS A 13 3.18 -5.38 23.84
N PHE A 14 2.85 -6.67 23.80
CA PHE A 14 3.01 -7.46 22.58
C PHE A 14 2.18 -6.91 21.42
N GLU A 15 0.93 -6.50 21.69
CA GLU A 15 0.07 -5.91 20.65
C GLU A 15 0.61 -4.57 20.16
N LEU A 16 1.11 -3.73 21.07
CA LEU A 16 1.77 -2.48 20.69
C LEU A 16 3.02 -2.74 19.84
N ALA A 17 3.88 -3.69 20.23
CA ALA A 17 5.07 -4.06 19.45
C ALA A 17 4.69 -4.68 18.09
N ARG A 18 3.63 -5.49 18.04
CA ARG A 18 3.08 -6.05 16.80
C ARG A 18 2.74 -4.93 15.83
N LYS A 19 1.94 -3.97 16.29
CA LYS A 19 1.52 -2.84 15.46
C LYS A 19 2.67 -1.89 15.09
N MET A 20 3.66 -1.74 15.97
CA MET A 20 4.77 -0.83 15.75
C MET A 20 5.91 -1.41 14.91
N PHE A 21 6.16 -2.71 14.96
CA PHE A 21 7.42 -3.28 14.46
C PHE A 21 7.24 -4.57 13.65
N PHE A 22 6.29 -5.43 14.00
CA PHE A 22 6.22 -6.79 13.46
C PHE A 22 5.41 -6.88 12.16
N HIS A 23 5.87 -6.15 11.15
CA HIS A 23 5.28 -6.11 9.80
C HIS A 23 6.03 -6.95 8.75
N ALA A 24 7.17 -7.53 9.12
CA ALA A 24 7.97 -8.40 8.27
C ALA A 24 8.75 -9.41 9.13
N ALA A 25 8.87 -10.66 8.67
CA ALA A 25 9.47 -11.75 9.45
C ALA A 25 10.92 -11.45 9.85
N PHE A 26 11.71 -10.87 8.93
CA PHE A 26 13.12 -10.52 9.21
C PHE A 26 13.26 -9.41 10.26
N ILE A 27 12.29 -8.49 10.37
CA ILE A 27 12.27 -7.46 11.42
C ILE A 27 11.94 -8.09 12.78
N VAL A 28 11.00 -9.04 12.81
CA VAL A 28 10.71 -9.79 14.04
C VAL A 28 11.98 -10.47 14.56
N ARG A 29 12.71 -11.19 13.70
CA ARG A 29 13.98 -11.81 14.08
C ARG A 29 15.01 -10.80 14.56
N ALA A 30 15.14 -9.66 13.87
CA ALA A 30 16.04 -8.59 14.28
C ALA A 30 15.70 -8.03 15.67
N ALA A 31 14.43 -8.04 16.09
CA ALA A 31 14.01 -7.57 17.42
C ALA A 31 14.52 -8.46 18.56
N PHE A 32 14.77 -9.74 18.28
CA PHE A 32 15.28 -10.72 19.22
C PHE A 32 16.78 -11.00 19.04
N ALA A 33 17.49 -10.17 18.28
CA ALA A 33 18.94 -10.27 18.08
C ALA A 33 19.67 -9.02 18.62
N PRO A 34 20.88 -9.18 19.18
CA PRO A 34 21.70 -8.03 19.55
C PRO A 34 22.05 -7.23 18.29
N ASN A 35 21.78 -5.92 18.30
CA ASN A 35 22.00 -5.04 17.15
C ASN A 35 21.36 -5.55 15.84
N GLY A 36 20.20 -6.21 15.92
CA GLY A 36 19.59 -6.85 14.75
C GLY A 36 19.29 -5.89 13.58
N LEU A 37 18.97 -4.62 13.87
CA LEU A 37 18.79 -3.61 12.83
C LEU A 37 20.09 -3.30 12.07
N ASP A 38 21.23 -3.28 12.75
CA ASP A 38 22.53 -3.03 12.12
C ASP A 38 23.03 -4.24 11.31
N MET A 39 22.57 -5.44 11.65
CA MET A 39 22.80 -6.64 10.83
C MET A 39 21.95 -6.63 9.56
N ALA A 40 20.74 -6.06 9.62
CA ALA A 40 19.80 -6.00 8.51
C ALA A 40 20.00 -4.77 7.60
N PHE A 41 20.56 -3.67 8.14
CA PHE A 41 20.70 -2.41 7.43
C PHE A 41 22.01 -1.70 7.73
N THR A 42 22.54 -0.97 6.73
CA THR A 42 23.65 -0.04 6.90
C THR A 42 23.23 1.34 6.43
N ILE A 43 23.46 2.36 7.26
CA ILE A 43 22.99 3.72 7.01
C ILE A 43 24.19 4.63 6.74
N TYR A 44 24.17 5.32 5.60
CA TYR A 44 25.11 6.39 5.26
C TYR A 44 24.36 7.72 5.15
N ARG A 45 25.01 8.81 5.56
CA ARG A 45 24.45 10.16 5.50
C ARG A 45 25.33 11.05 4.64
N GLU A 46 24.72 11.73 3.67
CA GLU A 46 25.36 12.72 2.81
C GLU A 46 24.57 14.03 2.91
N GLY A 47 25.00 14.90 3.82
CA GLY A 47 24.22 16.09 4.18
C GLY A 47 22.87 15.71 4.80
N ASP A 48 21.78 16.18 4.20
CA ASP A 48 20.40 15.83 4.59
C ASP A 48 19.89 14.57 3.86
N VAL A 49 20.65 14.02 2.91
CA VAL A 49 20.26 12.78 2.20
C VAL A 49 20.71 11.56 3.00
N VAL A 50 19.84 10.56 3.09
CA VAL A 50 20.11 9.31 3.80
C VAL A 50 20.08 8.13 2.82
N HIS A 51 21.11 7.29 2.90
CA HIS A 51 21.23 6.07 2.11
C HIS A 51 21.13 4.87 3.03
N ILE A 52 20.10 4.04 2.84
CA ILE A 52 19.87 2.81 3.61
C ILE A 52 20.18 1.62 2.70
N HIS A 53 21.24 0.90 3.02
CA HIS A 53 21.67 -0.30 2.31
C HIS A 53 21.19 -1.55 3.04
N THR A 54 20.76 -2.55 2.28
CA THR A 54 20.40 -3.85 2.83
C THR A 54 21.15 -4.97 2.10
N PRO A 55 21.72 -5.95 2.82
CA PRO A 55 22.32 -7.13 2.23
C PRO A 55 21.24 -8.05 1.62
N PRO A 56 21.60 -8.89 0.63
CA PRO A 56 20.63 -9.63 -0.17
C PRO A 56 20.03 -10.86 0.52
N LYS A 57 20.68 -11.40 1.57
CA LYS A 57 20.27 -12.65 2.24
C LYS A 57 19.82 -12.46 3.69
N THR A 58 20.39 -11.48 4.39
CA THR A 58 20.15 -11.26 5.82
C THR A 58 19.37 -9.98 6.11
N GLY A 59 19.12 -9.15 5.09
CA GLY A 59 18.42 -7.88 5.22
C GLY A 59 17.03 -7.91 4.63
N ALA A 60 16.47 -6.73 4.39
CA ALA A 60 15.14 -6.56 3.82
C ALA A 60 15.02 -7.17 2.41
N PRO A 61 14.05 -8.07 2.18
CA PRO A 61 13.75 -8.59 0.84
C PRO A 61 13.47 -7.47 -0.16
N SER A 62 14.08 -7.53 -1.34
CA SER A 62 13.88 -6.53 -2.39
C SER A 62 12.42 -6.33 -2.82
N GLN A 63 11.57 -7.37 -2.65
CA GLN A 63 10.14 -7.29 -2.93
C GLN A 63 9.41 -6.35 -1.96
N LEU A 64 9.78 -6.35 -0.66
CA LEU A 64 9.22 -5.42 0.33
C LEU A 64 9.67 -3.98 0.07
N LEU A 65 10.93 -3.77 -0.32
CA LEU A 65 11.44 -2.43 -0.63
C LEU A 65 10.75 -1.75 -1.82
N LYS A 66 10.14 -2.53 -2.73
CA LYS A 66 9.31 -1.98 -3.82
C LYS A 66 8.04 -1.32 -3.31
N ILE A 67 7.54 -1.74 -2.15
CA ILE A 67 6.33 -1.21 -1.53
C ILE A 67 6.68 0.02 -0.69
N LYS A 68 6.03 1.15 -0.98
CA LYS A 68 6.32 2.42 -0.29
C LYS A 68 6.08 2.34 1.22
N GLY A 69 5.01 1.69 1.68
CA GLY A 69 4.71 1.57 3.11
C GLY A 69 5.83 0.89 3.89
N TYR A 70 6.51 -0.12 3.33
CA TYR A 70 7.67 -0.72 3.96
C TYR A 70 8.88 0.21 3.99
N ARG A 71 9.14 0.96 2.91
CA ARG A 71 10.22 1.96 2.92
C ARG A 71 9.97 3.05 3.96
N ASP A 72 8.75 3.54 4.04
CA ASP A 72 8.36 4.58 5.00
C ASP A 72 8.48 4.03 6.43
N HIS A 73 7.99 2.81 6.67
CA HIS A 73 8.12 2.13 7.95
C HIS A 73 9.57 1.90 8.38
N PHE A 74 10.41 1.36 7.50
CA PHE A 74 11.83 1.16 7.79
C PHE A 74 12.55 2.49 8.01
N SER A 75 12.21 3.54 7.25
CA SER A 75 12.75 4.88 7.47
C SER A 75 12.42 5.40 8.85
N TRP A 76 11.16 5.27 9.27
CA TRP A 76 10.72 5.65 10.62
C TRP A 76 11.43 4.85 11.71
N LEU A 77 11.50 3.52 11.57
CA LEU A 77 12.16 2.62 12.51
C LEU A 77 13.66 2.92 12.65
N LEU A 78 14.35 3.19 11.53
CA LEU A 78 15.81 3.31 11.49
C LEU A 78 16.31 4.73 11.82
N LEU A 79 15.53 5.77 11.48
CA LEU A 79 15.99 7.16 11.59
C LEU A 79 15.41 7.90 12.79
N ASN A 80 14.33 7.41 13.41
CA ASN A 80 13.87 7.90 14.69
C ASN A 80 14.61 7.16 15.83
N GLN A 81 15.54 7.85 16.49
CA GLN A 81 16.36 7.24 17.55
C GLN A 81 15.57 6.73 18.75
N ASP A 82 14.42 7.34 19.06
CA ASP A 82 13.59 6.91 20.18
C ASP A 82 12.87 5.60 19.87
N VAL A 83 12.30 5.53 18.66
CA VAL A 83 11.69 4.31 18.11
C VAL A 83 12.71 3.20 17.98
N ARG A 84 13.91 3.51 17.49
CA ARG A 84 15.00 2.54 17.38
C ARG A 84 15.42 1.99 18.74
N ARG A 85 15.61 2.84 19.76
CA ARG A 85 15.90 2.41 21.13
C ARG A 85 14.78 1.55 21.71
N SER A 86 13.53 1.91 21.43
CA SER A 86 12.36 1.12 21.81
C SER A 86 12.39 -0.28 21.19
N PHE A 87 12.69 -0.40 19.90
CA PHE A 87 12.86 -1.69 19.23
C PHE A 87 13.98 -2.53 19.85
N GLU A 88 15.17 -1.94 20.03
CA GLU A 88 16.34 -2.63 20.61
C GLU A 88 16.10 -3.06 22.07
N SER A 89 15.19 -2.38 22.78
CA SER A 89 14.82 -2.75 24.15
C SER A 89 14.09 -4.09 24.25
N ILE A 90 13.55 -4.64 23.15
CA ILE A 90 12.94 -5.97 23.11
C ILE A 90 13.99 -7.02 23.49
N TRP A 91 15.12 -7.05 22.76
CA TRP A 91 16.24 -7.95 23.06
C TRP A 91 16.86 -7.67 24.45
N GLN A 92 16.93 -6.41 24.89
CA GLN A 92 17.46 -6.11 26.23
C GLN A 92 16.54 -6.65 27.34
N SER A 93 15.23 -6.43 27.20
CA SER A 93 14.22 -6.91 28.15
C SER A 93 14.14 -8.43 28.19
N LEU A 94 14.39 -9.06 27.03
CA LEU A 94 14.60 -10.48 26.92
C LEU A 94 15.75 -10.88 27.89
N ASN A 95 16.98 -10.45 27.64
CA ASN A 95 18.14 -10.98 28.38
C ASN A 95 18.20 -10.55 29.86
N GLN A 96 17.73 -9.35 30.21
CA GLN A 96 17.73 -8.88 31.61
C GLN A 96 16.83 -9.71 32.52
N ARG A 97 15.75 -10.29 31.99
CA ARG A 97 14.81 -11.11 32.77
C ARG A 97 15.27 -12.56 32.90
N GLN A 98 16.15 -13.02 32.02
CA GLN A 98 16.73 -14.36 32.07
C GLN A 98 17.65 -14.56 33.29
N GLU A 99 18.29 -13.49 33.79
CA GLU A 99 19.18 -13.53 34.95
C GLU A 99 18.46 -13.69 36.30
N ARG A 100 17.12 -13.59 36.35
CA ARG A 100 16.34 -13.53 37.62
C ARG A 100 15.53 -14.79 37.96
N VAL A 101 15.71 -15.90 37.25
CA VAL A 101 15.05 -17.15 37.63
C VAL A 101 15.77 -17.75 38.84
N LEU A 102 15.13 -17.65 40.01
CA LEU A 102 15.49 -18.43 41.19
C LEU A 102 15.65 -19.90 40.78
N GLN A 103 16.77 -20.51 41.18
CA GLN A 103 17.33 -21.80 40.72
C GLN A 103 16.43 -23.06 40.89
N GLU A 104 15.12 -22.93 41.11
CA GLU A 104 14.24 -24.04 41.46
C GLU A 104 13.46 -24.63 40.26
N SER A 105 13.52 -24.04 39.07
CA SER A 105 12.86 -24.59 37.86
C SER A 105 13.83 -24.79 36.71
N ALA A 106 13.77 -25.96 36.06
CA ALA A 106 14.49 -26.26 34.82
C ALA A 106 13.94 -25.48 33.60
N TYR A 107 12.84 -24.74 33.76
CA TYR A 107 12.19 -23.99 32.68
C TYR A 107 12.34 -22.49 32.90
N ALA A 108 12.90 -21.78 31.92
CA ALA A 108 12.83 -20.33 31.86
C ALA A 108 11.45 -19.90 31.36
N ARG A 109 10.72 -19.11 32.15
CA ARG A 109 9.48 -18.46 31.71
C ARG A 109 9.77 -17.06 31.24
N TRP A 110 9.28 -16.74 30.05
CA TRP A 110 9.54 -15.48 29.38
C TRP A 110 8.26 -14.69 29.22
N GLN A 111 8.23 -13.49 29.79
CA GLN A 111 7.15 -12.55 29.56
C GLN A 111 7.67 -11.46 28.61
N PHE A 112 7.03 -11.35 27.45
CA PHE A 112 7.35 -10.32 26.46
C PHE A 112 7.29 -8.93 27.08
N ASP A 113 8.34 -8.14 26.86
CA ASP A 113 8.43 -6.78 27.35
C ASP A 113 9.32 -5.94 26.44
N PHE A 114 9.05 -4.64 26.42
CA PHE A 114 9.87 -3.62 25.78
C PHE A 114 9.52 -2.25 26.38
N GLN A 115 10.39 -1.28 26.13
CA GLN A 115 10.19 0.11 26.50
C GLN A 115 9.53 0.83 25.33
N ALA A 116 8.26 1.24 25.47
CA ALA A 116 7.57 2.00 24.43
C ALA A 116 8.26 3.37 24.22
N PRO A 117 8.33 3.89 22.98
CA PRO A 117 9.01 5.15 22.72
C PRO A 117 8.12 6.32 23.14
N THR A 118 8.75 7.34 23.71
CA THR A 118 8.10 8.62 24.06
C THR A 118 7.55 9.35 22.84
N SER A 119 8.08 9.08 21.65
CA SER A 119 7.59 9.64 20.38
C SER A 119 6.18 9.20 19.99
N LEU A 120 5.56 8.25 20.70
CA LEU A 120 4.14 7.94 20.57
C LEU A 120 3.22 9.02 21.17
N ALA A 121 3.76 9.97 21.94
CA ALA A 121 2.96 11.06 22.47
C ALA A 121 2.27 11.86 21.34
N GLY A 122 0.95 11.91 21.38
CA GLY A 122 0.13 12.59 20.37
C GLY A 122 -0.32 11.71 19.19
N THR A 123 0.00 10.41 19.19
CA THR A 123 -0.56 9.48 18.19
C THR A 123 -2.00 9.11 18.54
N THR A 124 -2.81 8.84 17.52
CA THR A 124 -4.18 8.32 17.69
C THR A 124 -4.21 6.83 17.35
N MET A 125 -5.04 6.07 18.07
CA MET A 125 -5.16 4.63 17.87
C MET A 125 -6.63 4.22 17.76
N ASP A 126 -6.96 3.50 16.68
CA ASP A 126 -8.23 2.78 16.58
C ASP A 126 -7.99 1.37 17.13
N VAL A 127 -8.78 0.96 18.12
CA VAL A 127 -8.58 -0.29 18.85
C VAL A 127 -9.86 -1.11 18.93
N ARG A 128 -9.70 -2.43 19.01
CA ARG A 128 -10.77 -3.40 19.31
C ARG A 128 -10.46 -4.18 20.56
N GLY A 129 -11.51 -4.45 21.33
CA GLY A 129 -11.47 -5.37 22.45
C GLY A 129 -12.67 -5.16 23.37
N PRO A 130 -12.79 -5.98 24.43
CA PRO A 130 -13.90 -5.89 25.36
C PRO A 130 -13.81 -4.61 26.20
N PHE A 131 -14.93 -3.89 26.24
CA PHE A 131 -15.16 -2.73 27.07
C PHE A 131 -16.12 -3.09 28.19
N ASP A 132 -15.76 -2.76 29.42
CA ASP A 132 -16.62 -2.87 30.59
C ASP A 132 -17.15 -1.48 30.98
N PRO A 133 -18.46 -1.20 30.78
CA PRO A 133 -19.07 0.08 31.13
C PRO A 133 -19.13 0.34 32.64
N GLU A 134 -19.11 -0.69 33.48
CA GLU A 134 -19.25 -0.52 34.94
C GLU A 134 -17.95 0.02 35.56
N SER A 135 -16.81 -0.57 35.18
CA SER A 135 -15.48 -0.14 35.61
C SER A 135 -14.87 0.95 34.71
N ASN A 136 -15.50 1.24 33.56
CA ASN A 136 -14.96 2.11 32.51
C ASN A 136 -13.54 1.68 32.09
N GLU A 137 -13.39 0.37 31.83
CA GLU A 137 -12.14 -0.27 31.44
C GLU A 137 -12.23 -0.86 30.02
N LEU A 138 -11.17 -0.70 29.24
CA LEU A 138 -11.02 -1.30 27.91
C LEU A 138 -9.78 -2.18 27.87
N LEU A 139 -9.94 -3.47 27.57
CA LEU A 139 -8.83 -4.35 27.23
C LEU A 139 -8.64 -4.36 25.72
N VAL A 140 -7.47 -3.92 25.25
CA VAL A 140 -7.15 -3.92 23.82
C VAL A 140 -6.72 -5.33 23.40
N TRP A 141 -7.43 -5.91 22.45
CA TRP A 141 -7.03 -7.13 21.76
C TRP A 141 -6.26 -6.84 20.48
N GLU A 142 -6.67 -5.81 19.76
CA GLU A 142 -6.08 -5.45 18.46
C GLU A 142 -6.05 -3.93 18.30
N ILE A 143 -4.93 -3.41 17.79
CA ILE A 143 -4.82 -2.06 17.27
C ILE A 143 -5.06 -2.11 15.75
N GLU A 144 -6.21 -1.61 15.33
CA GLU A 144 -6.58 -1.55 13.91
C GLU A 144 -5.81 -0.48 13.16
N LYS A 145 -5.65 0.70 13.78
CA LYS A 145 -4.91 1.82 13.19
C LYS A 145 -4.03 2.50 14.23
N LEU A 146 -2.85 2.89 13.80
CA LEU A 146 -1.91 3.71 14.54
C LEU A 146 -1.54 4.92 13.67
N GLN A 147 -1.94 6.11 14.10
CA GLN A 147 -1.94 7.31 13.25
C GLN A 147 -1.14 8.45 13.88
N GLY A 148 -0.58 9.30 13.02
CA GLY A 148 0.16 10.50 13.44
C GLY A 148 1.52 10.18 14.02
N LEU A 149 2.18 9.11 13.55
CA LEU A 149 3.53 8.77 13.99
C LEU A 149 4.52 9.84 13.57
N ARG A 150 5.20 10.42 14.57
CA ARG A 150 6.13 11.54 14.34
C ARG A 150 7.36 11.11 13.57
N PHE A 151 7.66 11.84 12.49
CA PHE A 151 8.88 11.68 11.72
C PHE A 151 9.53 13.03 11.38
N SER A 152 10.71 13.27 11.95
CA SER A 152 11.38 14.58 11.89
C SER A 152 12.34 14.74 10.70
N HIS A 153 12.76 13.66 10.05
CA HIS A 153 13.67 13.75 8.92
C HIS A 153 12.94 14.27 7.67
N ARG A 154 13.55 15.24 6.97
CA ARG A 154 12.93 15.95 5.83
C ARG A 154 13.64 15.72 4.49
N GLY A 155 14.87 15.23 4.53
CA GLY A 155 15.64 14.91 3.33
C GLY A 155 15.16 13.65 2.60
N ASP A 156 15.75 13.42 1.43
CA ASP A 156 15.47 12.24 0.62
C ASP A 156 16.15 11.00 1.23
N ILE A 157 15.42 9.88 1.24
CA ILE A 157 15.89 8.61 1.77
C ILE A 157 15.95 7.59 0.63
N PHE A 158 17.15 7.13 0.28
CA PHE A 158 17.38 6.16 -0.78
C PHE A 158 17.59 4.75 -0.20
N PHE A 159 16.80 3.79 -0.68
CA PHE A 159 16.98 2.37 -0.37
C PHE A 159 17.79 1.67 -1.45
N HIS A 160 18.86 1.00 -1.03
CA HIS A 160 19.79 0.27 -1.89
C HIS A 160 19.73 -1.22 -1.59
N HIS A 161 19.53 -2.03 -2.62
CA HIS A 161 19.56 -3.49 -2.51
C HIS A 161 20.22 -4.09 -3.77
N PRO A 162 21.12 -5.08 -3.66
CA PRO A 162 21.85 -5.63 -4.82
C PRO A 162 20.96 -6.17 -5.96
N ALA A 163 19.81 -6.76 -5.61
CA ALA A 163 18.82 -7.26 -6.57
C ALA A 163 17.87 -6.20 -7.17
N LEU A 164 17.89 -4.95 -6.71
CA LEU A 164 17.08 -3.88 -7.31
C LEU A 164 17.77 -3.37 -8.57
N LYS A 165 17.24 -3.74 -9.73
CA LYS A 165 17.67 -3.30 -11.06
C LYS A 165 16.58 -2.49 -11.73
N LEU A 166 16.95 -1.43 -12.45
CA LEU A 166 16.02 -0.59 -13.19
C LEU A 166 15.49 -1.40 -14.39
N PRO A 167 14.18 -1.68 -14.49
CA PRO A 167 13.65 -2.40 -15.64
C PRO A 167 13.63 -1.50 -16.87
N VAL A 168 14.39 -1.86 -17.91
CA VAL A 168 14.43 -1.14 -19.19
C VAL A 168 13.49 -1.80 -20.19
N ARG A 169 12.66 -0.99 -20.85
CA ARG A 169 11.69 -1.44 -21.86
C ARG A 169 12.40 -1.65 -23.20
N GLY A 170 12.21 -2.82 -23.82
CA GLY A 170 12.41 -2.96 -25.27
C GLY A 170 11.24 -2.32 -26.03
N GLU A 171 11.48 -1.86 -27.27
CA GLU A 171 10.53 -1.09 -28.11
C GLU A 171 9.22 -1.83 -28.47
N ASN A 172 9.11 -3.13 -28.18
CA ASN A 172 7.97 -3.94 -28.60
C ASN A 172 6.86 -3.99 -27.54
N THR A 173 5.77 -3.27 -27.81
CA THR A 173 4.57 -3.24 -26.96
C THR A 173 3.66 -4.42 -27.29
N GLY A 174 3.94 -5.59 -26.72
CA GLY A 174 3.06 -6.77 -26.78
C GLY A 174 2.46 -7.07 -25.42
N CYS A 175 1.14 -6.86 -25.25
CA CYS A 175 0.41 -7.33 -24.06
C CYS A 175 0.08 -8.81 -24.26
N VAL A 176 0.73 -9.71 -23.51
CA VAL A 176 0.34 -11.12 -23.50
C VAL A 176 -0.81 -11.31 -22.50
N SER A 177 -1.92 -11.88 -22.98
CA SER A 177 -3.02 -12.35 -22.14
C SER A 177 -2.59 -13.58 -21.34
N VAL A 178 -2.89 -13.59 -20.04
CA VAL A 178 -2.64 -14.77 -19.17
C VAL A 178 -3.93 -15.12 -18.41
N PRO A 179 -4.20 -16.43 -18.18
CA PRO A 179 -5.50 -16.90 -17.71
C PRO A 179 -5.89 -16.32 -16.36
N SER A 180 -7.19 -16.05 -16.26
CA SER A 180 -7.88 -15.70 -15.02
C SER A 180 -7.96 -16.93 -14.12
N GLY A 181 -7.46 -16.80 -12.90
CA GLY A 181 -7.72 -17.71 -11.79
C GLY A 181 -6.99 -17.14 -10.58
N ALA A 182 -7.73 -16.66 -9.57
CA ALA A 182 -7.16 -16.51 -8.25
C ALA A 182 -6.80 -17.93 -7.80
N LYS A 183 -5.51 -18.26 -7.82
CA LYS A 183 -5.04 -19.52 -7.24
C LYS A 183 -5.10 -19.32 -5.72
N GLU A 184 -5.81 -20.20 -5.04
CA GLU A 184 -5.69 -20.32 -3.59
C GLU A 184 -4.22 -20.63 -3.26
N LEU A 185 -3.65 -19.82 -2.38
CA LEU A 185 -2.28 -19.96 -1.90
C LEU A 185 -2.34 -20.91 -0.70
N GLU A 186 -1.67 -22.05 -0.78
CA GLU A 186 -1.66 -23.03 0.30
C GLU A 186 -0.38 -22.82 1.12
N VAL A 187 -0.54 -22.61 2.43
CA VAL A 187 0.58 -22.42 3.35
C VAL A 187 0.77 -23.71 4.12
N ASP A 188 1.98 -24.25 4.09
CA ASP A 188 2.37 -25.44 4.83
C ASP A 188 3.27 -25.03 6.00
N ALA A 189 2.96 -25.55 7.18
CA ALA A 189 3.71 -25.30 8.40
C ALA A 189 4.64 -26.46 8.78
N ASP A 190 4.52 -27.60 8.10
CA ASP A 190 5.27 -28.84 8.35
C ASP A 190 6.44 -28.99 7.37
N GLU A 191 6.29 -28.58 6.11
CA GLU A 191 7.39 -28.61 5.12
C GLU A 191 8.32 -27.39 5.24
N GLU A 192 9.63 -27.66 5.28
CA GLU A 192 10.65 -26.63 5.46
C GLU A 192 11.00 -25.91 4.13
N PRO A 193 11.08 -24.57 4.12
CA PRO A 193 11.41 -23.83 2.92
C PRO A 193 12.92 -23.84 2.59
N THR A 194 13.27 -23.51 1.35
CA THR A 194 14.67 -23.41 0.88
C THR A 194 15.01 -22.05 0.31
N ALA A 195 16.26 -21.62 0.52
CA ALA A 195 16.78 -20.35 0.00
C ALA A 195 17.07 -20.40 -1.50
N ALA A 196 17.04 -21.60 -2.10
CA ALA A 196 17.22 -21.78 -3.55
C ALA A 196 15.99 -21.32 -4.35
N LYS A 197 14.80 -21.34 -3.75
CA LYS A 197 13.55 -20.92 -4.39
C LYS A 197 13.27 -19.45 -4.09
N GLU A 198 12.72 -18.73 -5.07
CA GLU A 198 12.38 -17.31 -4.89
C GLU A 198 11.27 -17.15 -3.85
N GLN A 199 11.50 -16.28 -2.87
CA GLN A 199 10.52 -15.93 -1.85
C GLN A 199 9.27 -15.30 -2.50
N ARG A 200 8.08 -15.59 -1.97
CA ARG A 200 6.80 -15.06 -2.45
C ARG A 200 6.11 -14.21 -1.39
N LEU A 201 5.44 -13.14 -1.81
CA LEU A 201 4.61 -12.34 -0.92
C LEU A 201 3.27 -13.02 -0.67
N ILE A 202 2.92 -13.17 0.61
CA ILE A 202 1.60 -13.58 1.10
C ILE A 202 0.83 -12.29 1.42
N HIS A 203 -0.21 -12.01 0.65
CA HIS A 203 -1.00 -10.80 0.82
C HIS A 203 -1.95 -10.94 2.02
N LEU A 204 -1.71 -10.14 3.06
CA LEU A 204 -2.62 -9.97 4.20
C LEU A 204 -3.37 -8.64 4.08
N PRO A 205 -4.46 -8.43 4.84
CA PRO A 205 -5.07 -7.11 4.98
C PRO A 205 -4.02 -6.08 5.38
N VAL A 206 -4.03 -4.92 4.72
CA VAL A 206 -3.07 -3.85 5.00
C VAL A 206 -3.34 -3.28 6.39
N GLU A 207 -2.31 -3.24 7.21
CA GLU A 207 -2.30 -2.64 8.53
C GLU A 207 -2.37 -1.11 8.43
N GLY A 208 -3.25 -0.49 9.23
CA GLY A 208 -3.36 0.97 9.29
C GLY A 208 -2.22 1.60 10.08
N VAL A 209 -1.16 2.04 9.40
CA VAL A 209 -0.05 2.80 10.02
C VAL A 209 0.16 4.09 9.22
N THR A 210 0.02 5.25 9.86
CA THR A 210 0.19 6.56 9.20
C THR A 210 1.13 7.48 9.98
N PHE A 211 1.86 8.32 9.24
CA PHE A 211 2.84 9.26 9.75
C PHE A 211 2.28 10.69 9.76
N ASP A 212 2.81 11.54 10.63
CA ASP A 212 2.43 12.96 10.71
C ASP A 212 3.01 13.83 9.59
N ALA A 213 3.86 13.25 8.75
CA ALA A 213 4.45 13.90 7.61
C ALA A 213 4.78 12.91 6.49
N GLN A 214 4.77 13.39 5.26
CA GLN A 214 5.20 12.60 4.10
C GLN A 214 6.70 12.26 4.15
N LEU A 215 7.01 10.96 4.09
CA LEU A 215 8.37 10.47 3.95
C LEU A 215 8.79 10.44 2.46
N ARG A 216 9.95 11.03 2.16
CA ARG A 216 10.54 11.09 0.81
C ARG A 216 11.42 9.87 0.53
N THR A 217 10.80 8.70 0.44
CA THR A 217 11.51 7.44 0.22
C THR A 217 11.62 7.05 -1.26
N LYS A 218 12.82 6.74 -1.72
CA LYS A 218 13.16 6.41 -3.11
C LYS A 218 13.92 5.08 -3.18
N ILE A 219 13.84 4.41 -4.33
CA ILE A 219 14.69 3.25 -4.63
C ILE A 219 15.89 3.72 -5.42
N ALA A 220 17.09 3.40 -4.94
CA ALA A 220 18.31 3.51 -5.74
C ALA A 220 18.54 2.18 -6.48
N TYR A 221 18.38 2.21 -7.79
CA TYR A 221 18.59 1.05 -8.65
C TYR A 221 20.08 0.83 -8.92
N ASN A 222 20.54 -0.40 -8.76
CA ASN A 222 21.93 -0.78 -9.02
C ASN A 222 22.11 -1.25 -10.47
N GLY A 223 21.96 -0.34 -11.44
CA GLY A 223 22.07 -0.63 -12.87
C GLY A 223 20.78 -1.14 -13.53
N GLU A 224 20.85 -1.40 -14.83
CA GLU A 224 19.70 -1.70 -15.70
C GLU A 224 19.48 -3.21 -15.90
N ARG A 225 18.22 -3.63 -16.02
CA ARG A 225 17.82 -4.97 -16.47
C ARG A 225 16.94 -4.82 -17.71
N ALA A 226 17.46 -5.27 -18.85
CA ALA A 226 16.64 -5.42 -20.04
C ALA A 226 15.60 -6.52 -19.83
N ASN A 227 14.33 -6.23 -20.08
CA ASN A 227 13.33 -7.29 -20.24
C ASN A 227 13.65 -8.01 -21.55
N GLY A 228 14.01 -9.30 -21.45
CA GLY A 228 14.30 -10.13 -22.62
C GLY A 228 13.18 -10.02 -23.64
N HIS A 229 13.51 -9.53 -24.84
CA HIS A 229 12.67 -9.58 -26.01
C HIS A 229 12.06 -10.97 -26.14
N GLY A 230 10.72 -11.07 -26.15
CA GLY A 230 9.87 -11.94 -26.99
C GLY A 230 10.31 -13.37 -27.35
N LYS A 231 11.32 -13.93 -26.70
CA LYS A 231 11.70 -15.34 -26.78
C LYS A 231 11.00 -15.99 -25.62
N LYS A 232 10.28 -17.07 -25.92
CA LYS A 232 10.03 -18.11 -24.94
C LYS A 232 11.37 -18.36 -24.24
N VAL A 233 11.47 -17.90 -23.00
CA VAL A 233 12.13 -18.76 -22.02
C VAL A 233 11.25 -20.00 -22.13
N ASP A 234 11.83 -21.05 -22.69
CA ASP A 234 11.28 -22.39 -22.50
C ASP A 234 10.96 -22.41 -21.01
N ASP A 235 9.67 -22.34 -20.67
CA ASP A 235 9.24 -22.55 -19.31
C ASP A 235 9.88 -23.88 -19.00
N GLU A 236 10.97 -23.86 -18.21
CA GLU A 236 11.33 -24.99 -17.40
C GLU A 236 10.00 -25.47 -16.87
N GLN A 237 9.65 -26.69 -17.33
CA GLN A 237 8.35 -27.31 -17.21
C GLN A 237 7.46 -26.56 -16.26
N CYS A 238 6.37 -25.99 -16.78
CA CYS A 238 5.16 -25.79 -15.97
C CYS A 238 5.13 -26.97 -14.99
N PRO A 239 5.36 -26.74 -13.68
CA PRO A 239 5.00 -27.75 -12.73
C PRO A 239 3.52 -27.96 -13.02
N SER A 240 3.16 -29.23 -13.03
CA SER A 240 1.81 -29.75 -12.92
C SER A 240 0.88 -28.81 -12.15
N ARG A 241 -0.42 -29.05 -12.29
CA ARG A 241 -1.50 -28.47 -11.48
C ARG A 241 -1.39 -28.79 -9.97
N GLU A 242 -0.21 -28.62 -9.37
CA GLU A 242 0.04 -28.72 -7.95
C GLU A 242 -0.19 -27.33 -7.34
N SER A 243 -0.93 -27.33 -6.24
CA SER A 243 -1.01 -26.22 -5.30
C SER A 243 0.39 -25.64 -5.10
N GLN A 244 0.57 -24.34 -5.27
CA GLN A 244 1.86 -23.75 -4.90
C GLN A 244 1.88 -23.68 -3.38
N LEU A 245 2.57 -24.64 -2.77
CA LEU A 245 2.76 -24.79 -1.34
C LEU A 245 3.89 -23.86 -0.87
N PHE A 246 3.66 -23.08 0.18
CA PHE A 246 4.64 -22.12 0.71
C PHE A 246 4.87 -22.30 2.21
N GLY A 247 6.14 -22.25 2.61
CA GLY A 247 6.53 -22.31 4.02
C GLY A 247 6.65 -20.91 4.61
N VAL A 248 6.24 -20.73 5.86
CA VAL A 248 6.40 -19.46 6.61
C VAL A 248 7.64 -19.45 7.50
N ALA A 249 8.34 -20.59 7.59
CA ALA A 249 9.59 -20.73 8.31
C ALA A 249 10.78 -20.11 7.56
N ASP A 250 11.92 -20.03 8.24
CA ASP A 250 13.16 -19.60 7.62
C ASP A 250 13.70 -20.68 6.67
N PRO A 251 14.24 -20.28 5.51
CA PRO A 251 14.75 -21.25 4.57
C PRO A 251 15.96 -22.00 5.12
N VAL A 252 15.92 -23.33 5.07
CA VAL A 252 17.01 -24.24 5.44
C VAL A 252 17.65 -24.88 4.21
N SER A 253 18.86 -25.40 4.36
CA SER A 253 19.61 -25.99 3.23
C SER A 253 18.92 -27.20 2.62
N GLU A 254 18.22 -28.01 3.42
CA GLU A 254 17.52 -29.22 3.00
C GLU A 254 16.03 -28.99 2.66
N GLY A 255 15.57 -27.74 2.68
CA GLY A 255 14.16 -27.42 2.45
C GLY A 255 13.68 -27.76 1.04
N SER A 256 12.39 -28.06 0.92
CA SER A 256 11.74 -28.49 -0.31
C SER A 256 10.90 -27.38 -0.95
N ILE A 257 10.36 -26.43 -0.17
CA ILE A 257 9.36 -25.45 -0.65
C ILE A 257 9.87 -24.02 -0.70
N ALA A 258 9.10 -23.11 -1.33
CA ALA A 258 9.45 -21.70 -1.36
C ALA A 258 9.02 -21.01 -0.05
N SER A 259 9.84 -20.09 0.44
CA SER A 259 9.49 -19.28 1.61
C SER A 259 8.47 -18.18 1.26
N GLY A 260 7.51 -17.95 2.14
CA GLY A 260 6.55 -16.86 2.11
C GLY A 260 7.02 -15.68 2.97
N GLU A 261 6.71 -14.46 2.54
CA GLU A 261 6.85 -13.24 3.35
C GLU A 261 5.50 -12.55 3.45
N PHE A 262 5.11 -12.17 4.66
CA PHE A 262 3.82 -11.52 4.87
C PHE A 262 3.89 -10.06 4.39
N GLN A 263 3.00 -9.71 3.48
CA GLN A 263 2.78 -8.32 3.07
C GLN A 263 1.63 -7.75 3.90
N GLN A 264 1.98 -6.96 4.91
CA GLN A 264 1.05 -6.28 5.83
C GLN A 264 1.00 -4.77 5.61
N LEU A 265 1.98 -4.17 4.93
CA LEU A 265 1.98 -2.76 4.59
C LEU A 265 1.68 -2.54 3.10
N GLY A 266 0.93 -1.48 2.80
CA GLY A 266 0.49 -1.13 1.46
C GLY A 266 1.37 -0.08 0.77
N GLU A 267 1.01 0.29 -0.45
CA GLU A 267 1.36 1.62 -0.96
C GLU A 267 0.58 2.61 -0.10
N GLY A 268 1.28 3.43 0.70
CA GLY A 268 0.67 4.21 1.78
C GLY A 268 -0.64 4.87 1.36
N GLU A 269 -1.66 4.81 2.22
CA GLU A 269 -2.78 5.73 2.09
C GLU A 269 -2.18 7.13 2.15
N GLY A 270 -2.37 7.92 1.09
CA GLY A 270 -1.79 9.24 1.00
C GLY A 270 -2.11 10.03 2.28
N ASP A 271 -1.09 10.66 2.83
CA ASP A 271 -1.26 11.85 3.67
C ASP A 271 -2.22 12.82 2.95
N GLY A 272 -2.98 13.63 3.70
CA GLY A 272 -3.80 14.71 3.15
C GLY A 272 -3.09 15.55 2.09
N ASP A 273 -1.76 15.76 2.19
CA ASP A 273 -0.93 16.45 1.18
C ASP A 273 -0.73 15.61 -0.11
N GLU A 274 -0.58 14.29 -0.05
CA GLU A 274 -0.59 13.46 -1.28
C GLU A 274 -1.97 13.43 -1.94
N HIS A 275 -3.04 13.35 -1.14
CA HIS A 275 -4.40 13.48 -1.67
C HIS A 275 -4.63 14.83 -2.33
N GLU A 276 -4.15 15.93 -1.74
CA GLU A 276 -4.25 17.27 -2.29
C GLU A 276 -3.45 17.41 -3.59
N ARG A 277 -2.18 16.96 -3.63
CA ARG A 277 -1.35 16.94 -4.85
C ARG A 277 -1.90 16.04 -5.95
N LEU A 278 -2.51 14.90 -5.62
CA LEU A 278 -3.20 14.06 -6.59
C LEU A 278 -4.46 14.76 -7.09
N ALA A 279 -5.19 15.42 -6.20
CA ALA A 279 -6.42 16.14 -6.54
C ALA A 279 -6.16 17.40 -7.38
N ASP A 280 -4.99 18.04 -7.24
CA ASP A 280 -4.55 19.15 -8.09
C ASP A 280 -4.44 18.75 -9.56
N ARG A 281 -4.14 17.47 -9.85
CA ARG A 281 -4.12 16.93 -11.21
C ARG A 281 -5.51 16.95 -11.87
N PHE A 282 -6.56 17.06 -11.07
CA PHE A 282 -7.95 17.15 -11.53
C PHE A 282 -8.60 18.49 -11.19
N SER A 283 -7.82 19.54 -10.88
CA SER A 283 -8.31 20.87 -10.46
C SER A 283 -9.44 21.40 -11.35
N LEU A 284 -9.24 21.43 -12.67
CA LEU A 284 -10.25 21.87 -13.63
C LEU A 284 -11.55 21.05 -13.55
N LEU A 285 -11.45 19.72 -13.44
CA LEU A 285 -12.63 18.86 -13.32
C LEU A 285 -13.33 19.11 -11.98
N ARG A 286 -12.60 19.24 -10.88
CA ARG A 286 -13.15 19.53 -9.55
C ARG A 286 -13.96 20.83 -9.55
N GLU A 287 -13.41 21.90 -10.10
CA GLU A 287 -14.11 23.17 -10.27
C GLU A 287 -15.40 23.01 -11.09
N ILE A 288 -15.36 22.25 -12.18
CA ILE A 288 -16.56 21.97 -12.99
C ILE A 288 -17.62 21.21 -12.18
N LEU A 289 -17.23 20.20 -11.41
CA LEU A 289 -18.18 19.41 -10.60
C LEU A 289 -18.80 20.26 -9.50
N GLU A 290 -18.02 21.12 -8.83
CA GLU A 290 -18.54 22.08 -7.85
C GLU A 290 -19.56 23.03 -8.48
N GLN A 291 -19.26 23.61 -9.65
CA GLN A 291 -20.22 24.47 -10.35
C GLN A 291 -21.50 23.71 -10.75
N ILE A 292 -21.39 22.46 -11.22
CA ILE A 292 -22.55 21.65 -11.56
C ILE A 292 -23.43 21.43 -10.33
N THR A 293 -22.85 21.17 -9.16
CA THR A 293 -23.63 20.95 -7.92
C THR A 293 -24.35 22.20 -7.44
N GLN A 294 -23.84 23.39 -7.74
CA GLN A 294 -24.51 24.65 -7.41
C GLN A 294 -25.66 24.98 -8.38
N GLU A 295 -25.56 24.56 -9.64
CA GLU A 295 -26.50 24.92 -10.71
C GLU A 295 -27.56 23.85 -11.00
N SER A 296 -27.44 22.65 -10.43
CA SER A 296 -28.27 21.49 -10.76
C SER A 296 -28.97 20.90 -9.54
N GLY A 297 -30.00 20.07 -9.80
CA GLY A 297 -30.65 19.27 -8.76
C GLY A 297 -29.82 18.06 -8.30
N VAL A 298 -28.51 18.03 -8.57
CA VAL A 298 -27.63 16.89 -8.31
C VAL A 298 -26.70 17.23 -7.14
N ALA A 299 -26.78 16.45 -6.07
CA ALA A 299 -25.92 16.63 -4.90
C ALA A 299 -24.66 15.77 -5.00
N LEU A 300 -23.47 16.36 -4.84
CA LEU A 300 -22.22 15.62 -4.70
C LEU A 300 -22.13 15.03 -3.28
N VAL A 301 -22.05 13.71 -3.20
CA VAL A 301 -22.02 12.95 -1.95
C VAL A 301 -20.58 12.66 -1.52
N ALA A 302 -19.71 12.35 -2.48
CA ALA A 302 -18.31 12.05 -2.23
C ALA A 302 -17.48 12.39 -3.47
N LEU A 303 -16.26 12.86 -3.26
CA LEU A 303 -15.25 13.05 -4.29
C LEU A 303 -13.93 12.55 -3.74
N GLU A 304 -13.34 11.57 -4.41
CA GLU A 304 -12.12 10.91 -3.98
C GLU A 304 -11.12 10.85 -5.12
N VAL A 305 -9.85 11.03 -4.79
CA VAL A 305 -8.75 10.83 -5.71
C VAL A 305 -7.81 9.80 -5.11
N ARG A 306 -7.57 8.70 -5.84
CA ARG A 306 -6.75 7.58 -5.36
C ARG A 306 -5.82 7.06 -6.47
N PRO A 307 -4.69 6.42 -6.12
CA PRO A 307 -3.86 5.69 -7.08
C PRO A 307 -4.63 4.57 -7.79
N LEU A 308 -4.28 4.28 -9.05
CA LEU A 308 -4.81 3.13 -9.76
C LEU A 308 -4.28 1.82 -9.15
N PRO A 309 -5.12 0.77 -9.10
CA PRO A 309 -4.71 -0.49 -8.51
C PRO A 309 -3.59 -1.15 -9.33
N PRO A 310 -2.54 -1.69 -8.68
CA PRO A 310 -1.52 -2.45 -9.36
C PRO A 310 -2.10 -3.75 -9.94
N VAL A 311 -1.64 -4.11 -11.13
CA VAL A 311 -2.01 -5.35 -11.81
C VAL A 311 -0.73 -6.08 -12.20
N PRO A 312 -0.60 -7.39 -11.85
CA PRO A 312 0.58 -8.16 -12.20
C PRO A 312 0.94 -8.07 -13.69
N ARG A 313 2.21 -7.80 -13.98
CA ARG A 313 2.77 -7.63 -15.34
C ARG A 313 2.22 -6.44 -16.14
N CYS A 314 1.52 -5.51 -15.51
CA CYS A 314 1.03 -4.29 -16.16
C CYS A 314 1.49 -3.05 -15.40
N SER A 315 2.18 -2.13 -16.08
CA SER A 315 2.71 -0.88 -15.48
C SER A 315 1.85 0.36 -15.73
N TYR A 316 0.66 0.22 -16.34
CA TYR A 316 -0.20 1.38 -16.67
C TYR A 316 -0.84 2.07 -15.46
N HIS A 317 -0.78 1.43 -14.28
CA HIS A 317 -1.09 2.08 -12.99
C HIS A 317 -0.06 3.14 -12.59
N MET A 318 1.05 3.28 -13.34
CA MET A 318 2.09 4.28 -13.14
C MET A 318 2.18 5.25 -14.34
N ILE A 319 2.57 6.50 -14.08
CA ILE A 319 3.01 7.47 -15.09
C ILE A 319 4.47 7.17 -15.46
N ASP A 320 5.32 7.12 -14.44
CA ASP A 320 6.75 6.77 -14.54
C ASP A 320 7.13 5.83 -13.38
N HIS A 321 8.42 5.55 -13.18
CA HIS A 321 8.87 4.60 -12.16
C HIS A 321 8.57 5.03 -10.72
N GLU A 322 8.34 6.32 -10.48
CA GLU A 322 8.19 6.90 -9.14
C GLU A 322 6.80 7.52 -8.92
N LYS A 323 6.07 7.83 -9.99
CA LYS A 323 4.79 8.53 -9.97
C LYS A 323 3.64 7.60 -10.33
N SER A 324 2.80 7.28 -9.35
CA SER A 324 1.55 6.56 -9.58
C SER A 324 0.57 7.38 -10.43
N ARG A 325 -0.11 6.69 -11.34
CA ARG A 325 -1.29 7.22 -12.03
C ARG A 325 -2.46 7.13 -11.08
N CYS A 326 -3.30 8.16 -11.05
CA CYS A 326 -4.46 8.21 -10.18
C CYS A 326 -5.76 8.28 -10.98
N TYR A 327 -6.86 8.09 -10.26
CA TYR A 327 -8.21 8.30 -10.77
C TYR A 327 -8.98 9.21 -9.82
N LEU A 328 -9.93 9.96 -10.37
CA LEU A 328 -10.94 10.67 -9.61
C LEU A 328 -12.26 9.90 -9.69
N LEU A 329 -12.87 9.66 -8.54
CA LEU A 329 -14.20 9.08 -8.40
C LEU A 329 -15.10 10.10 -7.69
N ALA A 330 -16.14 10.55 -8.38
CA ALA A 330 -17.18 11.39 -7.79
C ALA A 330 -18.51 10.63 -7.73
N ARG A 331 -19.18 10.68 -6.59
CA ARG A 331 -20.50 10.08 -6.36
C ARG A 331 -21.54 11.17 -6.16
N PHE A 332 -22.63 11.07 -6.90
CA PHE A 332 -23.71 12.02 -6.93
C PHE A 332 -25.03 11.35 -6.54
N LYS A 333 -25.90 12.10 -5.87
CA LYS A 333 -27.28 11.75 -5.57
C LYS A 333 -28.21 12.66 -6.36
N LEU A 334 -29.07 12.05 -7.17
CA LEU A 334 -30.12 12.71 -7.93
C LEU A 334 -31.34 12.99 -7.04
N GLN A 335 -32.21 13.91 -7.47
CA GLN A 335 -33.45 14.24 -6.75
C GLN A 335 -34.39 13.03 -6.59
N ASN A 336 -34.40 12.12 -7.55
CA ASN A 336 -35.17 10.88 -7.51
C ASN A 336 -34.56 9.82 -6.56
N GLY A 337 -33.43 10.12 -5.92
CA GLY A 337 -32.72 9.22 -5.00
C GLY A 337 -31.63 8.38 -5.67
N ASP A 338 -31.60 8.30 -7.01
CA ASP A 338 -30.63 7.49 -7.73
C ASP A 338 -29.19 7.99 -7.53
N GLN A 339 -28.26 7.05 -7.61
CA GLN A 339 -26.83 7.34 -7.54
C GLN A 339 -26.21 7.37 -8.93
N ARG A 340 -25.30 8.32 -9.13
CA ARG A 340 -24.44 8.41 -10.32
C ARG A 340 -22.99 8.50 -9.88
N TYR A 341 -22.13 7.90 -10.68
CA TYR A 341 -20.69 7.83 -10.45
C TYR A 341 -19.98 8.39 -11.66
N LEU A 342 -19.00 9.25 -11.41
CA LEU A 342 -18.10 9.78 -12.41
C LEU A 342 -16.70 9.23 -12.15
N LEU A 343 -16.08 8.67 -13.19
CA LEU A 343 -14.71 8.19 -13.18
C LEU A 343 -13.88 8.95 -14.21
N GLU A 344 -12.73 9.46 -13.76
CA GLU A 344 -11.74 10.13 -14.57
C GLU A 344 -10.35 9.52 -14.29
N ILE A 345 -9.54 9.32 -15.33
CA ILE A 345 -8.20 8.75 -15.20
C ILE A 345 -7.18 9.82 -15.53
N ASP A 346 -6.17 9.98 -14.67
CA ASP A 346 -5.04 10.86 -14.94
C ASP A 346 -4.32 10.40 -16.22
N THR A 347 -4.40 11.21 -17.27
CA THR A 347 -3.76 11.00 -18.58
C THR A 347 -2.73 12.08 -18.89
N SER A 348 -2.22 12.77 -17.86
CA SER A 348 -1.27 13.89 -17.98
C SER A 348 0.05 13.55 -18.67
N ASP A 349 0.41 12.26 -18.74
CA ASP A 349 1.58 11.76 -19.45
C ASP A 349 1.36 11.57 -20.96
N ASN A 350 0.18 11.93 -21.47
CA ASN A 350 -0.21 11.87 -22.88
C ASN A 350 -0.05 10.49 -23.53
N ARG A 351 0.07 9.41 -22.75
CA ARG A 351 0.19 8.04 -23.28
C ARG A 351 -1.07 7.58 -24.00
N LYS A 352 -2.24 7.97 -23.49
CA LYS A 352 -3.55 7.71 -24.08
C LYS A 352 -4.53 8.78 -23.69
N THR A 353 -5.47 9.06 -24.59
CA THR A 353 -6.66 9.85 -24.28
C THR A 353 -7.79 8.92 -23.84
N MET A 354 -8.48 9.32 -22.79
CA MET A 354 -9.64 8.61 -22.23
C MET A 354 -10.82 9.56 -22.17
N SER A 355 -12.05 9.05 -22.22
CA SER A 355 -13.23 9.84 -21.91
C SER A 355 -13.50 9.82 -20.41
N THR A 356 -14.10 10.89 -19.88
CA THR A 356 -14.77 10.84 -18.58
C THR A 356 -15.93 9.86 -18.64
N ARG A 357 -16.01 8.93 -17.69
CA ARG A 357 -17.11 7.96 -17.59
C ARG A 357 -18.11 8.39 -16.55
N ILE A 358 -19.38 8.40 -16.93
CA ILE A 358 -20.50 8.68 -16.02
C ILE A 358 -21.46 7.50 -16.08
N MET A 359 -21.78 6.94 -14.92
CA MET A 359 -22.54 5.69 -14.85
C MET A 359 -23.42 5.56 -13.60
N GLY A 360 -24.53 4.84 -13.73
CA GLY A 360 -25.25 4.25 -12.59
C GLY A 360 -24.92 2.77 -12.45
N PHE A 361 -25.39 2.12 -11.38
CA PHE A 361 -25.31 0.68 -11.21
C PHE A 361 -26.71 0.07 -11.21
N LYS A 362 -26.84 -1.09 -11.86
CA LYS A 362 -28.10 -1.84 -11.87
C LYS A 362 -28.45 -2.35 -10.47
N ALA A 363 -29.74 -2.56 -10.23
CA ALA A 363 -30.22 -3.10 -8.95
C ALA A 363 -29.51 -4.43 -8.59
N GLY A 364 -29.10 -4.57 -7.33
CA GLY A 364 -28.37 -5.75 -6.84
C GLY A 364 -26.86 -5.76 -7.12
N VAL A 365 -26.31 -4.76 -7.82
CA VAL A 365 -24.85 -4.64 -8.03
C VAL A 365 -24.22 -3.84 -6.89
N GLU A 366 -23.21 -4.42 -6.25
CA GLU A 366 -22.42 -3.72 -5.24
C GLU A 366 -21.40 -2.77 -5.92
N ALA A 367 -21.69 -1.47 -5.85
CA ALA A 367 -20.92 -0.43 -6.55
C ALA A 367 -19.41 -0.49 -6.26
N GLY A 368 -19.01 -0.66 -4.99
CA GLY A 368 -17.60 -0.67 -4.58
C GLY A 368 -16.78 -1.77 -5.26
N LYS A 369 -17.26 -3.03 -5.19
CA LYS A 369 -16.62 -4.17 -5.87
C LYS A 369 -16.58 -3.99 -7.38
N CYS A 370 -17.62 -3.39 -7.93
CA CYS A 370 -17.72 -3.13 -9.35
C CYS A 370 -16.68 -2.09 -9.81
N ILE A 371 -16.51 -1.01 -9.05
CA ILE A 371 -15.50 0.03 -9.32
C ILE A 371 -14.08 -0.55 -9.28
N ASP A 372 -13.72 -1.31 -8.23
CA ASP A 372 -12.39 -1.95 -8.16
C ASP A 372 -12.13 -2.83 -9.39
N ARG A 373 -13.12 -3.63 -9.80
CA ARG A 373 -13.05 -4.44 -11.02
C ARG A 373 -12.84 -3.59 -12.26
N ILE A 374 -13.60 -2.51 -12.45
CA ILE A 374 -13.48 -1.60 -13.60
C ILE A 374 -12.07 -0.99 -13.67
N LEU A 375 -11.52 -0.56 -12.54
CA LEU A 375 -10.19 0.04 -12.47
C LEU A 375 -9.10 -0.98 -12.82
N ARG A 376 -9.16 -2.20 -12.29
CA ARG A 376 -8.23 -3.28 -12.64
C ARG A 376 -8.33 -3.68 -14.12
N GLU A 377 -9.54 -3.80 -14.65
CA GLU A 377 -9.76 -4.10 -16.08
C GLU A 377 -9.27 -2.94 -16.97
N THR A 378 -9.42 -1.68 -16.54
CA THR A 378 -8.87 -0.50 -17.23
C THR A 378 -7.34 -0.54 -17.32
N VAL A 379 -6.67 -0.87 -16.22
CA VAL A 379 -5.21 -1.03 -16.18
C VAL A 379 -4.78 -2.20 -17.06
N LYS A 380 -5.45 -3.37 -16.96
CA LYS A 380 -5.21 -4.53 -17.85
C LYS A 380 -5.39 -4.19 -19.33
N GLY A 381 -6.42 -3.41 -19.65
CA GLY A 381 -6.74 -2.91 -20.99
C GLY A 381 -5.78 -1.83 -21.51
N SER A 382 -4.68 -1.57 -20.79
CA SER A 382 -3.70 -0.53 -21.11
C SER A 382 -4.34 0.85 -21.18
N LEU A 383 -5.11 1.26 -20.16
CA LEU A 383 -5.90 2.50 -20.11
C LEU A 383 -6.97 2.52 -21.20
N ARG A 384 -7.95 1.61 -21.08
CA ARG A 384 -9.18 1.60 -21.89
C ARG A 384 -10.35 1.20 -21.03
N TRP A 385 -11.48 1.86 -21.19
CA TRP A 385 -12.69 1.51 -20.44
C TRP A 385 -13.15 0.09 -20.81
N PRO A 386 -13.41 -0.78 -19.82
CA PRO A 386 -13.84 -2.15 -20.09
C PRO A 386 -15.20 -2.18 -20.79
N GLY A 387 -15.31 -2.92 -21.89
CA GLY A 387 -16.60 -3.16 -22.55
C GLY A 387 -17.60 -3.95 -21.67
N THR A 388 -17.10 -4.63 -20.64
CA THR A 388 -17.89 -5.35 -19.65
C THR A 388 -18.78 -4.43 -18.80
N MET A 389 -18.49 -3.12 -18.76
CA MET A 389 -19.24 -2.14 -17.98
C MET A 389 -20.74 -2.16 -18.27
N ALA A 390 -21.14 -2.31 -19.54
CA ALA A 390 -22.56 -2.32 -19.93
C ALA A 390 -23.37 -3.47 -19.28
N LYS A 391 -22.70 -4.52 -18.78
CA LYS A 391 -23.37 -5.63 -18.11
C LYS A 391 -23.99 -5.20 -16.77
N TYR A 392 -23.32 -4.32 -16.04
CA TYR A 392 -23.64 -3.98 -14.65
C TYR A 392 -23.86 -2.47 -14.41
N CYS A 393 -23.44 -1.61 -15.33
CA CYS A 393 -23.66 -0.17 -15.29
C CYS A 393 -24.84 0.25 -16.18
N GLU A 394 -25.74 1.05 -15.63
CA GLU A 394 -26.84 1.68 -16.37
C GLU A 394 -27.32 2.94 -15.62
N PRO A 395 -27.41 4.11 -16.30
CA PRO A 395 -26.92 4.39 -17.63
C PRO A 395 -25.38 4.38 -17.67
N LEU A 396 -24.80 4.41 -18.87
CA LEU A 396 -23.35 4.40 -19.09
C LEU A 396 -22.98 5.38 -20.21
N HIS A 397 -22.49 6.56 -19.83
CA HIS A 397 -22.12 7.63 -20.75
C HIS A 397 -20.61 7.76 -20.89
N SER A 398 -20.16 8.27 -22.05
CA SER A 398 -18.79 8.74 -22.29
C SER A 398 -18.84 10.21 -22.61
N VAL A 399 -18.09 11.02 -21.87
CA VAL A 399 -17.93 12.44 -22.16
C VAL A 399 -16.49 12.69 -22.59
N HIS A 400 -16.30 13.11 -23.86
CA HIS A 400 -14.98 13.38 -24.40
C HIS A 400 -14.43 14.73 -23.91
N HIS A 401 -13.13 14.80 -23.61
CA HIS A 401 -12.49 16.06 -23.24
C HIS A 401 -12.56 17.11 -24.37
N PRO A 402 -12.50 18.40 -24.02
CA PRO A 402 -12.18 19.45 -24.98
C PRO A 402 -10.93 19.11 -25.82
N LYS A 403 -10.94 19.43 -27.11
CA LYS A 403 -9.71 19.41 -27.91
C LYS A 403 -8.80 20.56 -27.46
N GLU A 404 -7.49 20.35 -27.38
CA GLU A 404 -6.52 21.41 -27.07
C GLU A 404 -6.44 22.45 -28.19
N SER A 405 -6.39 23.75 -27.86
CA SER A 405 -5.99 24.83 -28.78
C SER A 405 -5.60 26.11 -28.03
N SER A 406 -4.91 27.01 -28.73
CA SER A 406 -4.42 28.32 -28.25
C SER A 406 -5.50 29.21 -27.59
N SER A 407 -5.02 30.06 -26.68
CA SER A 407 -5.65 30.46 -25.39
C SER A 407 -6.98 31.25 -25.40
N GLY A 408 -7.59 31.52 -26.55
CA GLY A 408 -8.89 32.22 -26.61
C GLY A 408 -10.13 31.30 -26.61
N ALA A 409 -10.00 30.07 -27.13
CA ALA A 409 -11.13 29.14 -27.29
C ALA A 409 -11.37 28.23 -26.06
N ASN A 410 -10.61 28.42 -24.99
CA ASN A 410 -10.55 27.46 -23.88
C ASN A 410 -11.79 27.56 -22.96
N HIS A 411 -12.24 28.77 -22.63
CA HIS A 411 -13.40 28.98 -21.74
C HIS A 411 -14.71 28.44 -22.34
N ALA A 412 -14.98 28.69 -23.63
CA ALA A 412 -16.18 28.18 -24.30
C ALA A 412 -16.20 26.64 -24.35
N ARG A 413 -15.04 25.99 -24.59
CA ARG A 413 -14.96 24.53 -24.63
C ARG A 413 -15.06 23.88 -23.25
N VAL A 414 -14.52 24.52 -22.22
CA VAL A 414 -14.70 24.10 -20.83
C VAL A 414 -16.16 24.19 -20.44
N PHE A 415 -16.86 25.27 -20.84
CA PHE A 415 -18.30 25.40 -20.66
C PHE A 415 -19.07 24.28 -21.38
N ASP A 416 -18.76 23.99 -22.64
CA ASP A 416 -19.39 22.88 -23.39
C ASP A 416 -19.13 21.51 -22.74
N TRP A 417 -17.94 21.32 -22.15
CA TRP A 417 -17.63 20.10 -21.42
C TRP A 417 -18.44 19.98 -20.14
N LYS A 418 -18.55 21.06 -19.36
CA LYS A 418 -19.44 21.16 -18.20
C LYS A 418 -20.88 20.83 -18.57
N GLN A 419 -21.42 21.39 -19.65
CA GLN A 419 -22.79 21.09 -20.09
C GLN A 419 -22.99 19.62 -20.46
N ARG A 420 -22.01 18.99 -21.13
CA ARG A 420 -22.07 17.56 -21.46
C ARG A 420 -21.97 16.65 -20.23
N ILE A 421 -21.15 17.02 -19.23
CA ILE A 421 -21.10 16.30 -17.94
C ILE A 421 -22.44 16.44 -17.23
N ARG A 422 -22.98 17.67 -17.13
CA ARG A 422 -24.26 17.95 -16.50
C ARG A 422 -25.39 17.12 -17.11
N ALA A 423 -25.52 17.13 -18.44
CA ALA A 423 -26.54 16.37 -19.16
C ALA A 423 -26.40 14.84 -19.00
N ALA A 424 -25.19 14.34 -18.73
CA ALA A 424 -24.95 12.92 -18.50
C ALA A 424 -25.19 12.49 -17.04
N LEU A 425 -25.22 13.42 -16.10
CA LEU A 425 -25.49 13.14 -14.68
C LEU A 425 -26.99 12.99 -14.41
N GLY A 426 -27.85 13.78 -15.06
CA GLY A 426 -29.30 13.75 -14.86
C GLY A 426 -30.06 14.36 -16.03
#